data_AF-A0A968RPW2-F1
#
_entry.id   AF-A0A968RPW2-F1
#
_cell.length_a   1.000
_cell.length_b   1.000
_cell.length_c   1.000
_cell.angle_alpha   90.00
_cell.angle_beta   90.00
_cell.angle_gamma   90.00
#
_symmetry.space_group_name_H-M   'P 1'
#
loop_
_entity.id
_entity.type
_entity.pdbx_description
1 polymer ?
#
loop_
_entity_poly.entity_id
_entity_poly.type
_entity_poly.pdbx_seq_one_letter_code
_entity_poly.pdbx_strand_id
1 'polypeptide(L)' 'MSDIQLKSFTIKGYKTIKLVENFEPRAINILIGPNGAGKTNFISFFQVFELDA' A
#
# COMPACT_ATOMS: atom_id res chain seq x y z
N MET A 1 -19.00 -4.26 -17.10
CA MET A 1 -18.71 -4.38 -15.67
C MET A 1 -18.08 -3.08 -15.22
N SER A 2 -18.55 -2.47 -14.13
CA SER A 2 -17.85 -1.32 -13.54
C SER A 2 -16.71 -1.87 -12.68
N ASP A 3 -15.47 -1.61 -13.07
CA ASP A 3 -14.29 -2.03 -12.33
C ASP A 3 -14.26 -1.34 -10.95
N ILE A 4 -14.08 -2.13 -9.88
CA ILE A 4 -13.87 -1.59 -8.54
C ILE A 4 -12.44 -1.06 -8.47
N GLN A 5 -12.28 0.24 -8.21
CA GLN A 5 -10.98 0.90 -8.10
C GLN A 5 -10.79 1.52 -6.71
N LEU A 6 -9.63 1.26 -6.10
CA LEU A 6 -9.23 1.90 -4.86
C LEU A 6 -8.88 3.37 -5.13
N LYS A 7 -9.64 4.30 -4.56
CA LYS A 7 -9.45 5.75 -4.79
C LYS A 7 -8.28 6.32 -4.01
N SER A 8 -8.24 6.06 -2.71
CA SER A 8 -7.16 6.50 -1.83
C SER A 8 -7.13 5.70 -0.55
N PHE A 9 -5.99 5.71 0.14
CA PHE A 9 -5.86 5.16 1.49
C PHE A 9 -4.77 5.86 2.30
N THR A 10 -4.79 5.63 3.61
CA THR A 10 -3.78 6.12 4.55
C THR A 10 -3.31 4.97 5.43
N ILE A 11 -1.99 4.80 5.57
CA ILE A 11 -1.36 3.83 6.47
C ILE A 11 -0.70 4.59 7.62
N LYS A 12 -1.04 4.25 8.87
CA LYS A 12 -0.44 4.83 10.08
C LYS A 12 0.05 3.71 10.99
N GLY A 13 1.34 3.76 11.37
CA GLY A 13 1.91 2.84 12.36
C GLY A 13 1.94 1.36 11.97
N TYR A 14 1.96 1.02 10.67
CA TYR A 14 2.02 -0.37 10.21
C TYR A 14 3.46 -0.85 10.03
N LYS A 15 3.89 -1.85 10.80
CA LYS A 15 5.28 -2.34 10.80
C LYS A 15 6.28 -1.17 10.90
N THR A 16 7.16 -1.00 9.92
CA THR A 16 8.13 0.11 9.88
C THR A 16 7.60 1.36 9.18
N ILE A 17 6.36 1.35 8.68
CA ILE A 17 5.74 2.50 8.00
C ILE A 17 5.15 3.43 9.05
N LYS A 18 5.78 4.58 9.25
CA LYS A 18 5.28 5.63 10.15
C LYS A 18 3.97 6.22 9.64
N LEU A 19 3.98 6.70 8.39
CA LEU A 19 2.85 7.36 7.75
C LEU A 19 2.97 7.25 6.23
N VAL A 20 1.90 6.82 5.58
CA VAL A 20 1.61 7.09 4.17
C VAL A 20 0.25 7.77 4.16
N GLU A 21 0.19 9.04 3.78
CA GLU A 21 -1.02 9.85 3.87
C GLU A 21 -1.62 10.08 2.48
N ASN A 22 -2.93 9.84 2.35
CA ASN A 22 -3.71 10.08 1.14
C ASN A 22 -3.06 9.55 -0.15
N PHE A 23 -2.55 8.31 -0.10
CA PHE A 23 -1.98 7.68 -1.27
C PHE A 23 -3.07 7.30 -2.26
N GLU A 24 -2.93 7.78 -3.49
CA GLU A 24 -3.84 7.51 -4.60
C GLU A 24 -3.18 6.51 -5.58
N PRO A 25 -3.52 5.22 -5.50
CA PRO A 25 -2.92 4.22 -6.38
C PRO A 25 -3.32 4.46 -7.84
N ARG A 26 -2.34 4.30 -8.74
CA ARG A 26 -2.55 4.27 -10.19
C ARG A 26 -2.61 2.82 -10.68
N ALA A 27 -2.90 2.63 -11.97
CA ALA A 27 -2.85 1.32 -12.60
C ALA A 27 -1.48 0.63 -12.46
N ILE A 28 -0.40 1.42 -12.41
CA ILE A 28 0.96 0.97 -12.14
C ILE A 28 1.58 1.91 -11.09
N ASN A 29 2.10 1.35 -10.01
CA ASN A 29 2.78 2.09 -8.95
C ASN A 29 4.21 1.57 -8.81
N ILE A 30 5.21 2.44 -8.92
CA ILE A 30 6.63 2.08 -8.80
C ILE A 30 7.13 2.57 -7.44
N LEU A 31 7.60 1.64 -6.61
CA LEU A 31 8.16 1.94 -5.29
C LEU A 31 9.68 2.11 -5.38
N ILE A 32 10.18 3.34 -5.22
CA ILE A 32 11.61 3.65 -5.31
C ILE A 32 12.13 4.08 -3.94
N GLY A 33 13.34 3.64 -3.59
CA GLY A 33 14.02 4.06 -2.36
C GLY A 33 15.13 3.09 -1.96
N PRO A 34 15.98 3.45 -0.99
CA PRO A 34 17.06 2.59 -0.51
C PRO A 34 16.53 1.30 0.14
N ASN A 35 17.44 0.36 0.39
CA ASN A 35 17.12 -0.83 1.19
C ASN A 35 16.71 -0.41 2.61
N GLY A 36 15.70 -1.08 3.16
CA GLY A 36 15.14 -0.72 4.47
C GLY A 36 14.13 0.43 4.48
N ALA A 37 13.89 1.13 3.37
CA ALA A 37 12.90 2.23 3.28
C ALA A 37 11.42 1.82 3.49
N GLY A 38 11.14 0.54 3.69
CA GLY A 38 9.78 0.03 3.94
C GLY A 38 8.99 -0.41 2.70
N LYS A 39 9.63 -0.50 1.52
CA LYS A 39 8.96 -0.93 0.26
C LYS A 39 8.25 -2.28 0.39
N THR A 40 8.92 -3.30 0.94
CA THR A 40 8.31 -4.62 1.17
C THR A 40 7.18 -4.57 2.21
N ASN A 41 7.31 -3.74 3.24
CA ASN A 41 6.25 -3.55 4.23
C ASN A 41 5.03 -2.85 3.64
N PHE A 42 5.22 -1.92 2.70
CA PHE A 42 4.11 -1.31 1.96
C PHE A 42 3.33 -2.35 1.15
N ILE A 43 4.02 -3.27 0.46
CA ILE A 43 3.36 -4.34 -0.28
C ILE A 43 2.61 -5.29 0.66
N SER A 44 3.22 -5.67 1.80
CA SER A 44 2.60 -6.60 2.75
C SER A 44 1.33 -6.06 3.41
N PHE A 45 1.11 -4.74 3.38
CA PHE A 45 -0.15 -4.15 3.85
C PHE A 45 -1.35 -4.67 3.03
N PHE A 46 -1.18 -4.88 1.73
CA PHE A 46 -2.27 -5.36 0.85
C PHE A 46 -2.52 -6.87 0.97
N GLN A 47 -1.55 -7.64 1.45
CA GLN A 47 -1.68 -9.08 1.67
C GLN A 47 -2.58 -9.43 2.85
N VAL A 48 -2.84 -8.48 3.77
CA VAL A 48 -3.74 -8.70 4.92
C VAL A 48 -5.18 -8.97 4.47
N PHE A 49 -5.59 -8.42 3.33
CA PHE A 49 -6.94 -8.60 2.80
C PHE A 49 -7.14 -9.94 2.08
N GLU A 50 -6.09 -10.74 1.91
CA GLU A 50 -6.14 -12.04 1.21
C GLU A 50 -6.59 -13.19 2.14
N LEU A 51 -6.78 -12.94 3.44
CA LEU A 51 -7.11 -13.98 4.43
C LEU A 51 -8.61 -14.26 4.62
N ASP A 52 -9.52 -13.53 3.96
CA ASP A 52 -10.98 -13.70 4.09
C ASP A 52 -11.72 -13.77 2.72
N ALA A 53 -11.07 -14.30 1.68
CA ALA A 53 -11.69 -14.57 0.37
C ALA A 53 -11.78 -16.07 0.06
#